data_AF-E1F5P9-F1
#
_entry.id   AF-E1F5P9-F1
#
_cell.length_a   1.000
_cell.length_b   1.000
_cell.length_c   1.000
_cell.angle_alpha   90.00
_cell.angle_beta   90.00
_cell.angle_gamma   90.00
#
_symmetry.space_group_name_H-M   'P 1'
#
loop_
_entity.id
_entity.type
_entity.pdbx_description
1 polymer ?
#
loop_
_entity_poly.entity_id
_entity_poly.type
_entity_poly.pdbx_seq_one_letter_code
_entity_poly.pdbx_strand_id
1 'polypeptide(L)'
;MPEITVKVRKVLNNPLLQRQQCVVDVLHPGCTYESKEAIKAKVAQQLKVADQKNIVLYGFKTSFGGGHTVGFCNAYQNMDALMKYEPGFRKIRCGLIEAPKPVSRKQLKNLKNRRLKKRGTEKATVTLGAKK
;
A
#
# COMPACT_ATOMS: atom_id res chain seq x y z
N MET A 1 7.35 -6.16 -29.72
CA MET A 1 6.35 -5.73 -28.73
C MET A 1 6.57 -4.25 -28.47
N PRO A 2 5.51 -3.43 -28.37
CA PRO A 2 5.65 -2.03 -28.02
C PRO A 2 6.43 -1.88 -26.71
N GLU A 3 7.44 -1.01 -26.74
CA GLU A 3 8.36 -0.82 -25.62
C GLU A 3 7.73 0.11 -24.58
N ILE A 4 7.67 -0.37 -23.34
CA ILE A 4 7.09 0.40 -22.24
C ILE A 4 8.21 1.17 -21.53
N THR A 5 8.16 2.49 -21.60
CA THR A 5 9.14 3.36 -20.97
C THR A 5 8.63 3.80 -19.60
N VAL A 6 9.40 3.49 -18.55
CA VAL A 6 9.14 4.00 -17.21
C VAL A 6 10.06 5.18 -16.96
N LYS A 7 9.50 6.32 -16.57
CA LYS A 7 10.25 7.52 -16.17
C LYS A 7 9.95 7.84 -14.72
N VAL A 8 10.98 8.17 -13.96
CA VAL A 8 10.83 8.63 -12.57
C VAL A 8 11.07 10.13 -12.53
N ARG A 9 10.13 10.89 -11.96
CA ARG A 9 10.22 12.34 -11.79
C ARG A 9 10.06 12.72 -10.32
N LYS A 10 10.52 13.93 -9.97
CA LYS A 10 10.37 14.51 -8.62
C LYS A 10 10.86 13.57 -7.51
N VAL A 11 12.05 12.99 -7.69
CA VAL A 11 12.67 12.14 -6.68
C VAL A 11 13.04 13.00 -5.48
N LEU A 12 12.44 12.68 -4.33
CA LEU A 12 12.79 13.26 -3.05
C LEU A 12 13.36 12.16 -2.17
N ASN A 13 14.61 12.33 -1.74
CA ASN A 13 15.19 11.49 -0.70
C ASN A 13 14.72 12.00 0.67
N ASN A 14 14.06 11.16 1.45
CA ASN A 14 13.51 11.51 2.76
C ASN A 14 14.11 10.62 3.87
N PRO A 15 15.19 11.08 4.53
CA PRO A 15 15.85 10.33 5.60
C PRO A 15 14.95 10.06 6.82
N LEU A 16 13.99 10.96 7.12
CA LEU A 16 13.09 10.83 8.28
C LEU A 16 12.21 9.58 8.18
N LEU A 17 11.86 9.20 6.96
CA LEU A 17 11.03 8.02 6.66
C LEU A 17 11.84 6.87 6.06
N GLN A 18 13.17 7.00 6.02
CA GLN A 18 14.10 6.00 5.46
C GLN A 18 13.69 5.53 4.05
N ARG A 19 13.26 6.48 3.20
CA ARG A 19 12.76 6.17 1.86
C ARG A 19 13.05 7.27 0.84
N GLN A 20 13.09 6.87 -0.42
CA GLN A 20 12.94 7.76 -1.56
C GLN A 20 11.48 7.74 -2.01
N GLN A 21 10.93 8.92 -2.30
CA GLN A 21 9.58 9.04 -2.84
C GLN A 21 9.63 9.77 -4.17
N CYS A 22 8.86 9.29 -5.14
CA CYS A 22 8.88 9.83 -6.49
C CYS A 22 7.55 9.60 -7.23
N VAL A 23 7.39 10.34 -8.32
CA VAL A 23 6.31 10.13 -9.29
C VAL A 23 6.84 9.20 -10.38
N VAL A 24 6.03 8.21 -10.75
CA VAL A 24 6.34 7.25 -11.81
C VAL A 24 5.40 7.49 -12.98
N ASP A 25 5.97 7.83 -14.13
CA ASP A 25 5.25 7.92 -15.39
C ASP A 25 5.54 6.70 -16.22
N VAL A 26 4.48 6.08 -16.73
CA VAL A 26 4.54 4.90 -17.58
C VAL A 26 4.01 5.31 -18.94
N LEU A 27 4.88 5.31 -19.94
CA LEU A 27 4.56 5.53 -21.35
C LEU A 27 4.41 4.16 -22.00
N HIS A 28 3.23 3.90 -22.56
CA HIS A 28 2.87 2.61 -23.15
C HIS A 28 2.10 2.81 -24.47
N PRO A 29 2.75 3.35 -25.52
CA PRO A 29 2.10 3.65 -26.79
C PRO A 29 1.58 2.37 -27.45
N GLY A 30 0.33 2.37 -27.92
CA GLY A 30 -0.30 1.21 -28.55
C GLY A 30 -0.58 0.03 -27.62
N CYS A 31 -0.36 0.18 -26.30
CA CYS A 31 -0.66 -0.81 -25.28
C CYS A 31 -1.56 -0.27 -24.18
N THR A 32 -2.25 -1.17 -23.49
CA THR A 32 -3.23 -0.85 -22.45
C THR A 32 -2.57 -0.49 -21.12
N TYR A 33 -2.02 -1.46 -20.40
CA TYR A 33 -1.39 -1.26 -19.10
C TYR A 33 -0.34 -2.34 -18.82
N GLU A 34 0.69 -1.97 -18.06
CA GLU A 34 1.73 -2.88 -17.60
C GLU A 34 1.44 -3.41 -16.20
N SER A 35 1.93 -4.60 -15.87
CA SER A 35 1.83 -5.13 -14.51
C SER A 35 2.68 -4.28 -13.54
N LYS A 36 2.21 -4.17 -12.29
CA LYS A 36 2.96 -3.45 -11.25
C LYS A 36 4.33 -4.09 -10.98
N GLU A 37 4.46 -5.40 -11.19
CA GLU A 37 5.71 -6.14 -11.01
C GLU A 37 6.75 -5.75 -12.05
N ALA A 38 6.35 -5.66 -13.33
CA ALA A 38 7.22 -5.20 -14.40
C ALA A 38 7.64 -3.72 -14.22
N ILE A 39 6.71 -2.84 -13.80
CA ILE A 39 7.04 -1.45 -13.47
C ILE A 39 8.01 -1.40 -12.28
N LYS A 40 7.77 -2.23 -11.25
CA LYS A 40 8.61 -2.30 -10.05
C LYS A 40 10.04 -2.72 -10.38
N ALA A 41 10.23 -3.68 -11.29
CA ALA A 41 11.55 -4.08 -11.76
C ALA A 41 12.30 -2.92 -12.43
N LYS A 42 11.64 -2.17 -13.32
CA LYS A 42 12.23 -1.00 -13.99
C LYS A 42 12.57 0.13 -13.02
N VAL A 43 11.69 0.39 -12.05
CA VAL A 43 11.93 1.40 -11.00
C VAL A 43 13.08 0.99 -10.08
N ALA A 44 13.18 -0.31 -9.72
CA ALA A 44 14.28 -0.82 -8.90
C ALA A 44 15.64 -0.58 -9.56
N GLN A 45 15.73 -0.83 -10.87
CA GLN A 45 16.93 -0.59 -11.65
C GLN A 45 17.29 0.91 -11.71
N GLN A 46 16.31 1.79 -11.94
CA GLN A 46 16.54 3.23 -12.02
C GLN A 46 16.96 3.86 -10.69
N LEU A 47 16.33 3.44 -9.59
CA LEU A 47 16.63 3.94 -8.24
C LEU A 47 17.76 3.18 -7.54
N LYS A 48 18.35 2.16 -8.19
CA LYS A 48 19.41 1.30 -7.64
C LYS A 48 19.02 0.68 -6.29
N VAL A 49 17.78 0.25 -6.16
CA VAL A 49 17.26 -0.42 -4.96
C VAL A 49 17.57 -1.91 -5.09
N ALA A 50 18.25 -2.48 -4.09
CA ALA A 50 18.65 -3.90 -4.11
C ALA A 50 17.44 -4.84 -4.15
N ASP A 51 16.48 -4.63 -3.25
CA ASP A 51 15.30 -5.49 -3.12
C ASP A 51 14.03 -4.84 -3.65
N GLN A 52 13.40 -5.45 -4.65
CA GLN A 52 12.11 -5.00 -5.18
C GLN A 52 10.99 -5.02 -4.13
N LYS A 53 11.11 -5.86 -3.08
CA LYS A 53 10.15 -5.93 -1.98
C LYS A 53 10.05 -4.61 -1.22
N ASN A 54 11.11 -3.81 -1.18
CA ASN A 54 11.15 -2.52 -0.50
C ASN A 54 10.47 -1.40 -1.31
N ILE A 55 9.97 -1.70 -2.52
CA ILE A 55 9.31 -0.74 -3.40
C ILE A 55 7.80 -0.93 -3.34
N VAL A 56 7.09 0.16 -3.04
CA VAL A 56 5.63 0.23 -2.98
C VAL A 56 5.13 1.20 -4.04
N LEU A 57 4.44 0.67 -5.04
CA LEU A 57 3.79 1.44 -6.11
C LEU A 57 2.30 1.61 -5.83
N TYR A 58 1.77 2.83 -5.97
CA TYR A 58 0.37 3.12 -5.69
C TYR A 58 -0.15 4.30 -6.51
N GLY A 59 -1.48 4.45 -6.53
CA GLY A 59 -2.13 5.63 -7.09
C GLY A 59 -2.00 5.78 -8.61
N PHE A 60 -1.76 4.69 -9.34
CA PHE A 60 -1.74 4.73 -10.80
C PHE A 60 -3.09 5.19 -11.36
N LYS A 61 -3.05 6.19 -12.24
CA LYS A 61 -4.17 6.69 -13.02
C LYS A 61 -3.73 6.86 -14.47
N THR A 62 -4.48 6.26 -15.38
CA THR A 62 -4.26 6.38 -16.82
C THR A 62 -4.94 7.64 -17.33
N SER A 63 -4.25 8.37 -18.21
CA SER A 63 -4.76 9.59 -18.84
C SER A 63 -5.87 9.24 -19.84
N PHE A 64 -6.77 10.19 -20.09
CA PHE A 64 -7.77 10.02 -21.14
C PHE A 64 -7.09 9.78 -22.50
N GLY A 65 -7.61 8.86 -23.30
CA GLY A 65 -6.97 8.42 -24.56
C GLY A 65 -5.87 7.37 -24.41
N GLY A 66 -5.50 6.97 -23.18
CA GLY A 66 -4.51 5.92 -22.94
C GLY A 66 -3.06 6.37 -23.21
N GLY A 67 -2.15 5.40 -23.35
CA GLY A 67 -0.74 5.63 -23.69
C GLY A 67 0.14 6.25 -22.59
N HIS A 68 -0.44 6.89 -21.58
CA HIS A 68 0.27 7.53 -20.47
C HIS A 68 -0.44 7.30 -19.13
N THR A 69 0.28 6.70 -18.19
CA THR A 69 -0.21 6.43 -16.83
C THR A 69 0.73 7.04 -15.80
N VAL A 70 0.18 7.76 -14.82
CA VAL A 70 0.94 8.39 -13.73
C VAL A 70 0.63 7.67 -12.43
N GLY A 71 1.66 7.36 -11.64
CA GLY A 71 1.53 6.82 -10.30
C GLY A 71 2.60 7.36 -9.34
N PHE A 72 2.60 6.82 -8.14
CA PHE A 72 3.56 7.18 -7.09
C PHE A 72 4.34 5.95 -6.65
N CYS A 73 5.58 6.18 -6.23
CA CYS A 73 6.46 5.17 -5.72
C CYS A 73 7.09 5.62 -4.40
N ASN A 74 7.06 4.73 -3.42
CA ASN A 74 7.86 4.81 -2.21
C ASN A 74 8.87 3.66 -2.23
N ALA A 75 10.16 3.96 -2.29
CA ALA A 75 11.25 3.01 -2.23
C ALA A 75 11.95 3.12 -0.87
N TYR A 76 11.75 2.13 -0.01
CA TYR A 76 12.35 2.08 1.32
C TYR A 76 13.78 1.54 1.28
N GLN A 77 14.60 1.96 2.23
CA GLN A 77 15.97 1.44 2.38
C GLN A 77 15.97 0.00 2.91
N ASN A 78 15.07 -0.31 3.85
CA ASN A 78 14.95 -1.62 4.48
C ASN A 78 13.48 -2.04 4.65
N MET A 79 13.29 -3.33 4.95
CA MET A 79 11.96 -3.91 5.14
C MET A 79 11.29 -3.43 6.45
N ASP A 80 12.09 -3.16 7.48
CA ASP A 80 11.58 -2.69 8.77
C ASP A 80 10.95 -1.30 8.69
N ALA A 81 11.57 -0.37 7.95
CA ALA A 81 11.00 0.96 7.71
C ALA A 81 9.71 0.86 6.89
N LEU A 82 9.67 -0.04 5.90
CA LEU A 82 8.46 -0.27 5.11
C LEU A 82 7.31 -0.72 6.02
N MET A 83 7.55 -1.70 6.88
CA MET A 83 6.53 -2.20 7.81
C MET A 83 6.08 -1.14 8.81
N LYS A 84 7.00 -0.28 9.28
CA LYS A 84 6.72 0.80 10.23
C LYS A 84 5.93 1.94 9.61
N TYR A 85 6.31 2.42 8.43
CA TYR A 85 5.80 3.68 7.87
C TYR A 85 4.67 3.50 6.85
N GLU A 86 4.52 2.36 6.18
CA GLU A 86 3.40 2.20 5.26
C GLU A 86 2.07 1.95 6.00
N PRO A 87 0.96 2.55 5.52
CA PRO A 87 -0.37 2.22 5.98
C PRO A 87 -0.71 0.74 5.76
N GLY A 88 -1.44 0.16 6.71
CA GLY A 88 -1.81 -1.26 6.70
C GLY A 88 -2.44 -1.75 5.40
N PHE A 89 -3.34 -0.97 4.80
CA PHE A 89 -4.01 -1.38 3.56
C PHE A 89 -3.07 -1.54 2.36
N ARG A 90 -1.95 -0.80 2.32
CA ARG A 90 -0.94 -0.96 1.27
C ARG A 90 -0.09 -2.20 1.50
N LYS A 91 0.26 -2.48 2.76
CA LYS A 91 0.97 -3.70 3.17
C LYS A 91 0.19 -4.96 2.77
N ILE A 92 -1.12 -4.97 2.98
CA ILE A 92 -2.01 -6.05 2.54
C ILE A 92 -2.02 -6.18 1.01
N ARG A 93 -2.16 -5.07 0.27
CA ARG A 93 -2.14 -5.08 -1.21
C ARG A 93 -0.81 -5.54 -1.81
N CYS A 94 0.28 -5.36 -1.08
CA CYS A 94 1.61 -5.84 -1.46
C CYS A 94 1.89 -7.28 -0.99
N GLY A 95 0.95 -7.93 -0.32
CA GLY A 95 1.12 -9.30 0.18
C GLY A 95 2.07 -9.43 1.38
N LEU A 96 2.36 -8.34 2.09
CA LEU A 96 3.31 -8.32 3.20
C LEU A 96 2.67 -8.69 4.54
N ILE A 97 1.36 -8.48 4.66
CA ILE A 97 0.56 -8.76 5.85
C ILE A 97 -0.76 -9.37 5.38
N GLU A 98 -1.24 -10.39 6.07
CA GLU A 98 -2.56 -10.96 5.82
C GLU A 98 -3.68 -9.99 6.21
N ALA A 99 -4.77 -9.98 5.43
CA ALA A 99 -5.91 -9.15 5.75
C ALA A 99 -6.58 -9.65 7.05
N PRO A 100 -6.78 -8.77 8.06
CA PRO A 100 -7.50 -9.18 9.26
C PRO A 100 -8.95 -9.51 8.92
N LYS A 101 -9.54 -10.45 9.68
CA LYS A 101 -10.96 -10.84 9.49
C LYS A 101 -11.85 -9.59 9.57
N PRO A 102 -12.70 -9.33 8.56
CA PRO A 102 -13.52 -8.14 8.54
C PRO A 102 -14.57 -8.22 9.67
N VAL A 103 -14.58 -7.20 10.53
CA VAL A 103 -15.63 -7.02 11.53
C VAL A 103 -16.45 -5.79 11.17
N SER A 104 -17.77 -5.88 11.23
CA SER A 104 -18.63 -4.75 10.89
C SER A 104 -18.45 -3.61 11.89
N ARG A 105 -18.39 -2.37 11.38
CA ARG A 105 -18.38 -1.15 12.20
C ARG A 105 -19.57 -1.10 13.16
N LYS A 106 -20.73 -1.65 12.76
CA LYS A 106 -21.93 -1.76 13.62
C LYS A 106 -21.69 -2.71 14.79
N GLN A 107 -21.06 -3.87 14.55
CA GLN A 107 -20.75 -4.86 15.59
C GLN A 107 -19.76 -4.29 16.62
N LEU A 108 -18.73 -3.56 16.19
CA LEU A 108 -17.76 -2.91 17.08
C LEU A 108 -18.41 -1.82 17.95
N LYS A 109 -19.29 -0.99 17.37
CA LYS A 109 -20.04 0.02 18.12
C LYS A 109 -21.00 -0.60 19.15
N ASN A 110 -21.70 -1.66 18.76
CA ASN A 110 -22.59 -2.39 19.66
C ASN A 110 -21.78 -3.05 20.81
N LEU A 111 -20.61 -3.62 20.52
CA LEU A 111 -19.71 -4.18 21.53
C LEU A 111 -19.27 -3.12 22.54
N LYS A 112 -18.84 -1.94 22.04
CA LYS A 112 -18.49 -0.80 22.90
C LYS A 112 -19.65 -0.42 23.83
N ASN A 113 -20.86 -0.26 23.28
CA ASN A 113 -22.04 0.10 24.06
C ASN A 113 -22.43 -0.98 25.09
N ARG A 114 -22.29 -2.27 24.77
CA ARG A 114 -22.50 -3.37 25.73
C ARG A 114 -21.46 -3.35 26.85
N ARG A 115 -20.19 -3.13 26.53
CA ARG A 115 -19.10 -3.05 27.52
C ARG A 115 -19.21 -1.85 28.46
N LEU A 116 -19.75 -0.72 27.97
CA LEU A 116 -19.97 0.46 28.80
C LEU A 116 -21.00 0.23 29.91
N LYS A 117 -21.94 -0.72 29.74
CA LYS A 117 -22.96 -1.06 30.75
C LYS A 117 -22.46 -1.99 31.87
N LYS A 118 -21.22 -2.50 31.79
CA LYS A 118 -20.64 -3.46 32.73
C LYS A 118 -19.45 -2.84 33.46
N ARG A 119 -19.11 -3.33 34.67
CA ARG A 119 -18.04 -2.78 35.52
C ARG A 119 -17.02 -3.87 35.89
N GLY A 120 -15.76 -3.46 36.11
CA GLY A 120 -14.69 -4.35 36.54
C GLY A 120 -14.52 -5.57 35.64
N THR A 121 -14.41 -6.74 36.25
CA THR A 121 -14.22 -8.04 35.59
C THR A 121 -15.39 -8.43 34.68
N GLU A 122 -16.60 -7.92 34.92
CA GLU A 122 -17.77 -8.21 34.06
C GLU A 122 -17.62 -7.68 32.63
N LYS A 123 -16.71 -6.75 32.36
CA LYS A 123 -16.43 -6.30 30.98
C LYS A 123 -15.79 -7.40 30.13
N ALA A 124 -15.08 -8.34 30.74
CA ALA A 124 -14.40 -9.43 30.04
C ALA A 124 -15.38 -10.43 29.43
N THR A 125 -16.56 -10.60 30.02
CA THR A 125 -17.60 -11.53 29.51
C THR A 125 -18.28 -11.02 28.23
N VAL A 126 -18.13 -9.72 27.93
CA VAL A 126 -18.70 -9.10 26.73
C VAL A 126 -17.73 -9.27 25.55
N THR A 127 -17.97 -10.31 24.76
CA THR A 127 -17.20 -10.66 23.56
C THR A 127 -17.98 -10.37 22.28
N LEU A 128 -17.24 -10.23 21.18
CA LEU A 128 -17.80 -9.99 19.86
C LEU A 128 -18.48 -11.28 19.37
N GLY A 129 -19.77 -11.20 19.03
CA GLY A 129 -20.54 -12.38 18.60
C GLY A 129 -21.22 -13.17 19.73
N ALA A 130 -21.04 -12.79 21.00
CA ALA A 130 -21.84 -13.35 22.10
C ALA A 130 -23.33 -13.09 21.84
N LYS A 131 -24.10 -14.18 21.68
CA LYS A 131 -25.57 -14.16 21.71
C LYS A 131 -26.02 -13.49 23.01
N LYS A 132 -27.16 -12.82 22.92
CA LYS A 132 -27.79 -12.14 24.06
C LYS A 132 -27.97 -13.11 25.21
#